data_AF-A0A1J5PJS4-F1
#
_entry.id   AF-A0A1J5PJS4-F1
#
_cell.length_a   1.000
_cell.length_b   1.000
_cell.length_c   1.000
_cell.angle_alpha   90.00
_cell.angle_beta   90.00
_cell.angle_gamma   90.00
#
_symmetry.space_group_name_H-M   'P 1'
#
loop_
_entity.id
_entity.type
_entity.pdbx_description
1 polymer ?
#
loop_
_entity_poly.entity_id
_entity_poly.type
_entity_poly.pdbx_seq_one_letter_code
_entity_poly.pdbx_strand_id
1 'polypeptide(L)' 'MDELLEIIMRDKKWADEAPRKAMVAVLELLTPAKPKADASTPGKTAAGIEVLGKSAVQEDPQAALVSSYRRKLSMMLN' A
#
# COMPACT_ATOMS: atom_id res chain seq x y z
N MET A 1 12.94 -7.02 -4.67
CA MET A 1 11.95 -7.14 -3.58
C MET A 1 11.93 -8.53 -3.00
N ASP A 2 11.68 -9.57 -3.81
CA ASP A 2 11.67 -10.96 -3.30
C ASP A 2 13.03 -11.41 -2.72
N GLU A 3 14.16 -10.94 -3.27
CA GLU A 3 15.50 -11.17 -2.68
C GLU A 3 15.62 -10.59 -1.26
N LEU A 4 15.06 -9.40 -0.98
CA LEU A 4 15.05 -8.85 0.37
C LEU A 4 14.21 -9.72 1.31
N LEU A 5 13.09 -10.27 0.83
CA LEU A 5 12.28 -11.21 1.60
C LEU A 5 13.06 -12.50 1.89
N GLU A 6 13.80 -13.01 0.91
CA GLU A 6 14.64 -14.20 1.08
C GLU A 6 15.73 -13.97 2.14
N ILE A 7 16.41 -12.82 2.12
CA ILE A 7 17.39 -12.45 3.15
C ILE A 7 16.72 -12.38 4.53
N ILE A 8 15.53 -11.76 4.63
CA ILE A 8 14.77 -11.67 5.89
C ILE A 8 14.34 -13.06 6.39
N MET A 9 13.95 -13.96 5.49
CA MET A 9 13.60 -15.35 5.83
C MET A 9 14.81 -16.13 6.32
N ARG A 10 16.01 -15.85 5.80
CA ARG A 10 17.25 -16.52 6.19
C ARG A 10 17.70 -16.10 7.59
N ASP A 11 17.66 -14.80 7.88
CA ASP A 11 17.95 -14.27 9.21
C ASP A 11 17.24 -12.91 9.40
N LYS A 12 16.22 -12.90 10.27
CA LYS A 12 15.39 -11.72 10.59
C LYS A 12 16.20 -10.57 11.22
N LYS A 13 17.40 -10.83 11.76
CA LYS A 13 18.24 -9.85 12.51
C LYS A 13 19.55 -9.50 11.80
N TRP A 14 19.85 -10.12 10.66
CA TRP A 14 21.07 -9.86 9.91
C TRP A 14 21.24 -8.37 9.57
N ALA A 15 22.49 -7.89 9.65
CA ALA A 15 22.89 -6.51 9.35
C ALA A 15 21.96 -5.45 9.99
N ASP A 16 21.66 -5.61 11.28
CA ASP A 16 20.81 -4.67 12.04
C ASP A 16 19.44 -4.44 11.38
N GLU A 17 18.88 -5.50 10.78
CA GLU A 17 17.60 -5.50 10.06
C GLU A 17 17.58 -4.59 8.82
N ALA A 18 18.74 -4.26 8.24
CA ALA A 18 18.85 -3.43 7.05
C ALA A 18 17.93 -3.88 5.89
N PRO A 19 17.78 -5.20 5.58
CA PRO A 19 16.85 -5.65 4.53
C PRO A 19 15.39 -5.32 4.84
N ARG A 20 14.97 -5.43 6.11
CA ARG A 20 13.60 -5.08 6.54
C ARG A 20 13.36 -3.57 6.37
N LYS A 21 14.31 -2.75 6.82
CA LYS A 21 14.23 -1.29 6.70
C LYS A 21 14.18 -0.85 5.24
N ALA A 22 15.00 -1.45 4.38
CA ALA A 22 14.98 -1.19 2.94
C ALA A 22 13.64 -1.57 2.29
N MET A 23 13.09 -2.73 2.64
CA MET A 23 11.78 -3.16 2.15
C MET A 23 10.67 -2.17 2.54
N VAL A 24 10.63 -1.73 3.81
CA VAL A 24 9.65 -0.75 4.28
C VAL A 24 9.80 0.59 3.55
N ALA A 25 11.03 1.11 3.43
CA ALA A 25 11.30 2.36 2.74
C ALA A 25 10.87 2.33 1.26
N VAL A 26 11.11 1.23 0.56
CA VAL A 26 10.65 1.06 -0.84
C VAL A 26 9.13 1.00 -0.92
N LEU A 27 8.47 0.27 -0.01
CA LEU A 27 7.01 0.20 0.01
C LEU A 27 6.35 1.54 0.33
N GLU A 28 6.95 2.34 1.21
CA GLU A 28 6.51 3.70 1.51
C GLU A 28 6.66 4.61 0.28
N LEU A 29 7.80 4.54 -0.42
CA LEU A 29 8.04 5.31 -1.64
C LEU A 29 7.06 4.94 -2.77
N LEU A 30 6.72 3.65 -2.90
CA LEU A 30 5.77 3.15 -3.90
C LEU A 30 4.30 3.33 -3.49
N THR A 31 4.02 3.78 -2.26
CA THR A 31 2.65 4.00 -1.82
C THR A 31 2.12 5.28 -2.48
N PRO A 32 1.10 5.20 -3.35
CA PRO A 32 0.57 6.38 -4.02
C PRO A 32 0.08 7.41 -2.99
N ALA A 33 0.37 8.68 -3.25
CA ALA A 33 -0.09 9.78 -2.40
C ALA A 33 -1.63 9.74 -2.33
N LYS A 34 -2.19 9.81 -1.11
CA LYS A 34 -3.64 9.93 -0.95
C LYS A 34 -4.13 11.12 -1.78
N PRO A 35 -5.18 10.96 -2.62
CA PRO A 35 -5.79 12.09 -3.30
C PRO A 35 -6.13 13.16 -2.25
N LYS A 36 -5.64 14.39 -2.43
CA LYS A 36 -6.07 15.53 -1.62
C LYS A 36 -7.58 15.67 -1.83
N ALA A 37 -8.35 15.43 -0.77
CA ALA A 37 -9.78 15.68 -0.78
C ALA A 37 -10.01 17.19 -0.67
N ASP A 38 -9.82 17.94 -1.76
CA ASP A 38 -10.28 19.33 -1.87
C ASP A 38 -10.47 19.72 -3.33
N ALA A 39 -11.70 19.56 -3.81
CA ALA A 39 -12.41 20.63 -4.50
C ALA A 39 -13.90 20.30 -4.40
N SER A 40 -14.55 20.85 -3.37
CA SER A 40 -15.97 21.12 -3.40
C SER A 40 -16.31 21.82 -4.71
N THR A 41 -16.86 21.09 -5.67
CA THR A 41 -17.67 21.69 -6.73
C THR A 41 -18.98 22.16 -6.10
N PRO A 42 -19.28 23.47 -6.08
CA PRO A 42 -20.54 23.97 -5.54
C PRO A 42 -21.63 23.67 -6.56
N GLY A 43 -22.40 22.59 -6.37
CA GLY A 43 -23.44 22.26 -7.34
C GLY A 43 -24.29 21.00 -7.15
N LYS A 44 -24.16 20.21 -6.08
CA LYS A 44 -25.07 19.06 -5.89
C LYS A 44 -25.77 19.15 -4.54
N THR A 45 -26.90 19.86 -4.57
CA THR A 45 -27.92 19.92 -3.54
C THR A 45 -28.50 18.55 -3.21
N ALA A 46 -28.76 18.36 -1.92
CA ALA A 46 -29.93 17.72 -1.29
C ALA A 46 -30.53 16.43 -1.90
N ALA A 47 -30.72 15.47 -0.98
CA ALA A 47 -31.64 14.34 -1.04
C ALA A 47 -31.29 13.21 -2.03
N GLY A 48 -30.88 12.08 -1.46
CA GLY A 48 -30.80 10.82 -2.19
C GLY A 48 -29.73 9.93 -1.58
N ILE A 49 -30.14 8.76 -1.10
CA ILE A 49 -29.25 7.69 -0.69
C ILE A 49 -28.43 7.29 -1.93
N GLU A 50 -27.23 7.87 -2.09
CA GLU A 50 -26.26 7.39 -3.06
C GLU A 50 -25.46 6.27 -2.40
N VAL A 51 -26.06 5.08 -2.40
CA VAL A 51 -25.30 3.83 -2.59
C VAL A 51 -24.67 3.92 -3.99
N LEU A 52 -23.60 4.73 -4.12
CA LEU A 52 -22.73 4.69 -5.29
C LEU A 52 -21.68 3.60 -5.04
N GLY A 53 -22.18 2.36 -5.05
CA GLY A 53 -21.34 1.23 -5.30
C GLY A 53 -20.70 1.36 -6.69
N LYS A 54 -19.44 0.92 -6.76
CA LYS A 54 -19.02 0.04 -7.86
C LYS A 54 -18.78 0.70 -9.22
N SER A 55 -18.03 1.79 -9.29
CA SER A 55 -17.39 2.17 -10.56
C SER A 55 -15.97 2.69 -10.34
N ALA A 56 -15.03 1.78 -10.59
CA ALA A 56 -13.67 2.08 -11.03
C ALA A 56 -12.72 2.82 -10.06
N VAL A 57 -12.54 2.31 -8.84
CA VAL A 57 -11.15 2.18 -8.40
C VAL A 57 -10.67 0.90 -9.07
N GLN A 58 -10.24 1.01 -10.33
CA GLN A 58 -9.26 0.07 -10.85
C GLN A 58 -8.17 0.09 -9.79
N GLU A 59 -8.08 -0.97 -8.97
CA GLU A 59 -7.10 -1.03 -7.89
C GLU A 59 -5.78 -0.74 -8.58
N ASP A 60 -5.24 0.44 -8.29
CA ASP A 60 -4.07 0.95 -8.97
C ASP A 60 -3.05 -0.20 -8.93
N PRO A 61 -2.61 -0.73 -10.09
CA PRO A 61 -1.84 -1.98 -10.11
C PRO A 61 -0.62 -1.91 -9.18
N GLN A 62 -0.09 -0.70 -8.97
CA GLN A 62 0.94 -0.40 -8.00
C GLN A 62 0.46 -0.49 -6.54
N ALA A 63 -0.71 0.05 -6.18
CA ALA A 63 -1.33 -0.17 -4.87
C ALA A 63 -1.56 -1.65 -4.54
N ALA A 64 -2.03 -2.45 -5.51
CA ALA A 64 -2.18 -3.90 -5.37
C ALA A 64 -0.82 -4.61 -5.17
N LEU A 65 0.21 -4.17 -5.89
CA LEU A 65 1.58 -4.66 -5.71
C LEU A 65 2.09 -4.38 -4.29
N VAL A 66 1.95 -3.14 -3.82
CA VAL A 66 2.36 -2.70 -2.48
C VAL A 66 1.64 -3.49 -1.39
N SER A 67 0.32 -3.70 -1.54
CA SER A 67 -0.47 -4.47 -0.57
C SER A 67 -0.01 -5.92 -0.48
N SER A 68 0.32 -6.55 -1.61
CA SER A 68 0.83 -7.93 -1.66
C SER A 68 2.16 -8.10 -0.91
N TYR A 69 3.12 -7.18 -1.10
CA TYR A 69 4.41 -7.23 -0.43
C TYR A 69 4.32 -6.90 1.05
N ARG A 70 3.43 -5.99 1.47
CA ARG A 70 3.14 -5.73 2.89
C ARG A 70 2.62 -6.99 3.58
N ARG A 71 1.71 -7.74 2.93
CA ARG A 71 1.19 -8.99 3.46
C ARG A 71 2.27 -10.06 3.58
N LYS A 72 3.10 -10.25 2.54
CA LYS A 72 4.24 -11.18 2.58
C LYS A 72 5.21 -10.83 3.71
N LEU A 73 5.58 -9.55 3.84
CA LEU A 73 6.46 -9.09 4.91
C LEU A 73 5.85 -9.37 6.29
N SER A 74 4.57 -9.02 6.51
CA SER A 74 3.89 -9.31 7.79
C SER A 74 3.90 -10.80 8.12
N MET A 75 3.59 -11.66 7.16
CA MET A 75 3.58 -13.10 7.35
C MET A 75 4.97 -13.65 7.72
N MET A 76 6.04 -13.12 7.15
CA MET A 76 7.41 -13.54 7.47
C MET A 76 7.91 -13.01 8.81
N LEU A 77 7.34 -11.91 9.32
CA LEU A 77 7.76 -11.30 10.58
C LEU A 77 7.01 -11.85 11.79
N ASN A 78 5.80 -12.36 11.61
CA ASN A 78 5.11 -13.20 12.59
C ASN A 78 5.92 -14.48 12.90
#